data_AF-A0AAX4PMX1-F1
#
_entry.id   AF-A0AAX4PMX1-F1
#
_cell.length_a   1.000
_cell.length_b   1.000
_cell.length_c   1.000
_cell.angle_alpha   90.00
_cell.angle_beta   90.00
_cell.angle_gamma   90.00
#
_symmetry.space_group_name_H-M   'P 1'
#
loop_
_entity.id
_entity.type
_entity.pdbx_description
1 polymer ?
#
loop_
_entity_poly.entity_id
_entity_poly.type
_entity_poly.pdbx_seq_one_letter_code
_entity_poly.pdbx_strand_id
1 'polypeptide(L)'
;MQGDDQRAYLREAVGPAVAEGLEKLTHELVRERKRVLEGVDWENGYLPDDWKSVETVKWLGEYLILRSQKTKAEANMPTWLKLWLDYDSIGRK
;
A
#
# COMPACT_ATOMS: atom_id res chain seq x y z
N MET A 1 25.96 -9.22 19.66
CA MET A 1 25.54 -7.83 19.44
C MET A 1 24.92 -7.61 18.06
N GLN A 2 25.51 -8.05 16.94
CA GLN A 2 24.95 -7.78 15.59
C GLN A 2 23.55 -8.37 15.30
N GLY A 3 23.18 -9.48 15.95
CA GLY A 3 21.87 -10.12 15.76
C GLY A 3 20.71 -9.42 16.46
N ASP A 4 20.97 -8.68 17.54
CA ASP A 4 19.93 -7.93 18.26
C ASP A 4 19.53 -6.67 17.48
N ASP A 5 20.51 -6.00 16.87
CA ASP A 5 20.28 -4.83 16.00
C ASP A 5 19.48 -5.19 14.75
N GLN A 6 19.72 -6.36 14.14
CA GLN A 6 18.95 -6.84 12.98
C GLN A 6 17.50 -7.18 13.36
N ARG A 7 17.30 -7.81 14.52
CA ARG A 7 15.95 -8.11 15.03
C ARG A 7 15.18 -6.83 15.36
N ALA A 8 15.85 -5.85 15.96
CA ALA A 8 15.27 -4.53 16.21
C ALA A 8 14.88 -3.84 14.90
N TYR A 9 15.76 -3.80 13.91
CA TYR A 9 15.47 -3.22 12.59
C TYR A 9 14.27 -3.90 11.91
N LEU A 10 14.22 -5.24 11.90
CA LEU A 10 13.09 -5.97 11.34
C LEU A 10 11.79 -5.68 12.08
N ARG A 11 11.83 -5.56 13.40
CA ARG A 11 10.64 -5.29 14.22
C ARG A 11 10.13 -3.86 14.08
N GLU A 12 11.03 -2.89 14.02
CA GLU A 12 10.68 -1.47 14.10
C GLU A 12 10.44 -0.86 12.72
N ALA A 13 11.23 -1.24 11.71
CA ALA A 13 11.12 -0.66 10.37
C ALA A 13 10.33 -1.54 9.41
N VAL A 14 10.65 -2.84 9.35
CA VAL A 14 10.10 -3.74 8.32
C VAL A 14 8.72 -4.27 8.72
N GLY A 15 8.56 -4.73 9.96
CA GLY A 15 7.33 -5.32 10.48
C GLY A 15 6.10 -4.45 10.25
N PRO A 16 6.11 -3.15 10.65
CA PRO A 16 4.98 -2.26 10.43
C PRO A 16 4.67 -2.03 8.95
N ALA A 17 5.71 -1.90 8.10
CA ALA A 17 5.53 -1.71 6.66
C ALA A 17 4.87 -2.91 5.99
N VAL A 18 5.31 -4.11 6.36
CA VAL A 18 4.75 -5.37 5.85
C VAL A 18 3.33 -5.58 6.38
N ALA A 19 3.07 -5.31 7.66
CA ALA A 19 1.74 -5.42 8.24
C ALA A 19 0.72 -4.50 7.52
N GLU A 20 1.08 -3.24 7.31
CA GLU A 20 0.25 -2.27 6.57
C GLU A 20 0.01 -2.75 5.11
N GLY A 21 1.04 -3.29 4.46
CA GLY A 21 0.92 -3.82 3.11
C GLY A 21 0.02 -5.04 3.02
N LEU A 22 0.11 -5.98 3.98
CA LEU A 22 -0.76 -7.16 4.03
C LEU A 22 -2.22 -6.78 4.31
N GLU A 23 -2.46 -5.80 5.17
CA GLU A 23 -3.80 -5.28 5.43
C GLU A 23 -4.41 -4.69 4.15
N LYS A 24 -3.66 -3.83 3.44
CA LYS A 24 -4.12 -3.24 2.17
C LYS A 24 -4.32 -4.29 1.07
N LEU A 25 -3.41 -5.27 0.96
CA LEU A 25 -3.56 -6.38 0.02
C LEU A 25 -4.85 -7.17 0.30
N THR A 26 -5.17 -7.42 1.57
CA THR A 26 -6.41 -8.12 1.95
C THR A 26 -7.64 -7.34 1.50
N HIS A 27 -7.65 -6.03 1.70
CA HIS A 27 -8.74 -5.16 1.22
C HIS A 27 -8.88 -5.22 -0.30
N GLU A 28 -7.78 -5.19 -1.04
CA GLU A 28 -7.77 -5.26 -2.50
C GLU A 28 -8.30 -6.61 -3.01
N LEU A 29 -7.91 -7.72 -2.38
CA LEU A 29 -8.43 -9.04 -2.71
C LEU A 29 -9.93 -9.17 -2.45
N VAL A 30 -10.43 -8.63 -1.33
CA VAL A 30 -11.86 -8.63 -1.01
C VAL A 30 -12.64 -7.78 -2.01
N ARG A 31 -12.10 -6.61 -2.37
CA ARG A 31 -12.70 -5.72 -3.37
C ARG A 31 -12.81 -6.41 -4.72
N GLU A 32 -11.73 -7.05 -5.18
CA GLU A 32 -11.72 -7.78 -6.45
C GLU A 32 -12.70 -8.95 -6.43
N ARG A 33 -12.71 -9.74 -5.36
CA ARG A 33 -13.67 -10.84 -5.21
C ARG A 33 -15.11 -10.35 -5.29
N LYS A 34 -15.43 -9.22 -4.64
CA LYS A 34 -16.76 -8.62 -4.69
C LYS A 34 -17.12 -8.20 -6.12
N ARG A 35 -16.22 -7.49 -6.81
CA ARG A 35 -16.39 -7.06 -8.21
C ARG A 35 -16.69 -8.24 -9.14
N VAL A 36 -15.94 -9.34 -8.98
CA VAL A 36 -16.15 -10.57 -9.77
C VAL A 36 -17.51 -11.22 -9.48
N LEU A 37 -17.92 -11.30 -8.20
CA LEU A 37 -19.22 -11.90 -7.82
C LEU A 37 -20.42 -11.05 -8.25
N GLU A 38 -20.28 -9.73 -8.27
CA GLU A 38 -21.31 -8.80 -8.72
C GLU A 38 -21.43 -8.73 -10.24
N GLY A 39 -20.56 -9.44 -10.97
CA GLY A 39 -20.61 -9.50 -12.42
C GLY A 39 -20.26 -8.18 -13.11
N VAL A 40 -19.54 -7.27 -12.43
CA VAL A 40 -19.32 -5.88 -12.87
C VAL A 40 -18.70 -5.81 -14.27
N ASP A 41 -17.84 -6.76 -14.61
CA ASP A 41 -17.21 -6.84 -15.93
C ASP A 41 -17.59 -8.10 -16.71
N TRP A 42 -18.65 -8.80 -16.32
CA TRP A 42 -18.99 -10.03 -17.02
C TRP A 42 -19.47 -9.73 -18.45
N GLU A 43 -18.92 -10.46 -19.41
CA GLU A 43 -19.32 -10.43 -20.81
C GLU A 43 -20.13 -11.69 -21.11
N ASN A 44 -21.38 -11.52 -21.55
CA ASN A 44 -22.30 -12.63 -21.85
C ASN A 44 -22.52 -13.63 -20.69
N GLY A 45 -22.39 -13.17 -19.44
CA GLY A 45 -22.56 -14.02 -18.26
C GLY A 45 -21.31 -14.81 -17.85
N TYR A 46 -20.14 -14.47 -18.42
CA TYR A 46 -18.85 -15.07 -18.09
C TYR A 46 -17.83 -13.96 -17.73
N LEU A 47 -16.78 -14.32 -17.01
CA LEU A 47 -15.63 -13.42 -16.86
C LEU A 47 -14.98 -13.14 -18.22
N PRO A 48 -14.47 -11.92 -18.46
CA PRO A 48 -13.70 -11.60 -19.65
C PRO A 48 -12.50 -12.53 -19.83
N ASP A 49 -12.17 -12.84 -21.09
CA ASP A 49 -11.02 -13.69 -21.44
C ASP A 49 -9.66 -13.09 -21.02
N ASP A 50 -9.58 -11.77 -20.88
CA ASP A 50 -8.39 -11.04 -20.45
C ASP A 50 -8.35 -10.77 -18.93
N TRP A 51 -9.32 -11.27 -18.16
CA TRP A 51 -9.34 -11.11 -16.72
C TRP A 51 -8.12 -11.76 -16.07
N LYS A 52 -7.51 -11.04 -15.11
CA LYS A 52 -6.35 -11.52 -14.36
C LYS A 52 -6.60 -11.38 -12.87
N SER A 53 -6.32 -12.46 -12.15
CA SER A 53 -6.28 -12.45 -10.69
C SER A 53 -5.18 -11.50 -10.17
N VAL A 54 -5.37 -10.98 -8.96
CA VAL A 54 -4.35 -10.16 -8.28
C VAL A 54 -3.09 -10.98 -8.00
N GLU A 55 -1.96 -10.54 -8.57
CA GLU A 55 -0.63 -11.12 -8.31
C GLU A 55 -0.11 -10.69 -6.93
N THR A 56 -0.55 -11.37 -5.87
CA THR A 56 -0.38 -10.95 -4.46
C THR A 56 1.05 -10.56 -4.07
N VAL A 57 2.05 -11.37 -4.44
CA VAL A 57 3.47 -11.12 -4.13
C VAL A 57 3.98 -9.87 -4.84
N LYS A 58 3.62 -9.72 -6.12
CA LYS A 58 4.02 -8.56 -6.92
C LYS A 58 3.36 -7.29 -6.39
N TRP A 59 2.05 -7.34 -6.13
CA TRP A 59 1.31 -6.24 -5.54
C TRP A 59 1.95 -5.78 -4.22
N LEU A 60 2.29 -6.72 -3.33
CA LEU A 60 2.92 -6.38 -2.05
C LEU A 60 4.31 -5.78 -2.26
N GLY A 61 5.10 -6.32 -3.19
CA GLY A 61 6.40 -5.77 -3.56
C GLY A 61 6.31 -4.33 -4.08
N GLU A 62 5.40 -4.07 -5.02
CA GLU A 62 5.15 -2.74 -5.57
C GLU A 62 4.70 -1.76 -4.48
N TYR A 63 3.78 -2.18 -3.61
CA TYR A 63 3.33 -1.39 -2.47
C TYR A 63 4.50 -1.01 -1.55
N LEU A 64 5.35 -1.96 -1.16
CA LEU A 64 6.47 -1.71 -0.26
C LEU A 64 7.50 -0.75 -0.88
N ILE A 65 7.73 -0.85 -2.19
CA ILE A 65 8.61 0.06 -2.93
C ILE A 65 8.05 1.48 -2.91
N LEU A 66 6.77 1.66 -3.28
CA LEU A 66 6.11 2.96 -3.33
C LEU A 66 6.05 3.61 -1.94
N ARG A 67 5.71 2.83 -0.92
CA ARG A 67 5.72 3.27 0.47
C ARG A 67 7.09 3.78 0.90
N SER A 68 8.15 3.02 0.59
CA SER A 68 9.54 3.41 0.89
C SER A 68 9.93 4.72 0.20
N GLN A 69 9.57 4.90 -1.07
CA GLN A 69 9.79 6.15 -1.81
C GLN A 69 9.07 7.32 -1.17
N LYS A 70 7.80 7.14 -0.77
CA LYS A 70 7.01 8.16 -0.09
C LYS A 70 7.64 8.57 1.24
N THR A 71 8.02 7.61 2.08
CA THR A 71 8.68 7.88 3.37
C THR A 71 9.99 8.64 3.19
N LYS A 72 10.79 8.30 2.16
CA LYS A 72 12.02 9.05 1.82
C LYS A 72 11.72 10.48 1.36
N ALA A 73 10.69 10.66 0.53
CA ALA A 73 10.29 11.98 0.06
C ALA A 73 9.83 12.88 1.21
N GLU A 74 9.05 12.33 2.15
CA GLU A 74 8.59 13.03 3.36
C GLU A 74 9.75 13.37 4.30
N ALA A 75 10.72 12.47 4.47
CA ALA A 75 11.91 12.70 5.29
C ALA A 75 12.82 13.80 4.72
N ASN A 76 12.85 13.96 3.40
CA ASN A 76 13.67 14.96 2.70
C ASN A 76 12.93 16.30 2.49
N MET A 77 11.70 16.45 3.00
CA MET A 77 10.90 17.64 2.79
C MET A 77 11.40 18.82 3.66
N PRO A 78 11.60 20.02 3.08
CA PRO A 78 11.94 21.19 3.88
C PRO A 78 10.86 21.52 4.91
N THR A 79 11.27 21.93 6.12
CA THR A 79 10.35 22.25 7.23
C THR A 79 9.27 23.26 6.84
N TRP A 80 9.62 24.29 6.05
CA TRP A 80 8.68 25.32 5.62
C TRP A 80 7.57 24.76 4.72
N LEU A 81 7.90 23.77 3.87
CA LEU A 81 6.94 23.14 2.97
C LEU A 81 6.00 22.21 3.76
N LYS A 82 6.53 21.51 4.77
CA LYS A 82 5.73 20.68 5.67
C LYS A 82 4.70 21.52 6.44
N LEU A 83 5.14 22.63 7.04
CA LEU A 83 4.25 23.54 7.77
C LEU A 83 3.18 24.17 6.88
N TRP A 84 3.52 24.49 5.64
CA TRP A 84 2.57 25.05 4.68
C TRP A 84 1.49 24.04 4.26
N LEU A 85 1.86 22.78 3.98
CA LEU A 85 0.93 21.71 3.67
C LEU A 85 0.00 21.40 4.85
N ASP A 86 0.53 21.38 6.07
CA ASP A 86 -0.26 21.16 7.29
C ASP A 86 -1.27 22.32 7.50
N TYR A 87 -0.84 23.57 7.30
CA TYR A 87 -1.73 24.74 7.40
C TYR A 87 -2.87 24.71 6.36
N ASP A 88 -2.57 24.38 5.10
CA ASP A 88 -3.58 24.28 4.03
C ASP A 88 -4.59 23.16 4.29
N SER A 89 -4.15 22.05 4.91
CA SER A 89 -5.04 20.94 5.29
C SER A 89 -6.06 21.31 6.37
N ILE A 90 -5.73 22.29 7.22
CA ILE A 90 -6.60 22.80 8.28
C ILE A 90 -7.59 23.84 7.74
N GLY A 91 -7.18 24.62 6.73
CA GLY A 91 -8.00 25.67 6.10
C GLY A 91 -9.09 25.17 5.14
N ARG A 92 -9.10 23.88 4.78
CA ARG A 92 -10.12 23.25 3.91
C ARG A 92 -11.20 22.48 4.68
N LYS A 93 -11.56 22.93 5.89
CA LYS A 93 -12.72 22.44 6.66
C LYS A 93 -13.82 23.49 6.74
#